data_AF-A0A535RT76-F1
#
_entry.id   AF-A0A535RT76-F1
#
_cell.length_a   1.000
_cell.length_b   1.000
_cell.length_c   1.000
_cell.angle_alpha   90.00
_cell.angle_beta   90.00
_cell.angle_gamma   90.00
#
_symmetry.space_group_name_H-M   'P 1'
#
loop_
_entity.id
_entity.type
_entity.pdbx_description
1 polymer ?
#
loop_
_entity_poly.entity_id
_entity_poly.type
_entity_poly.pdbx_seq_one_letter_code
_entity_poly.pdbx_strand_id
1 'polypeptide(L)'
;MDVMNHQQAQREAQLMQANREELVERIAWAMREDGTAQPLLGLHLYRHSWPLELVQGVVEPSLCVTAQGSKEVLLGESCYRYDPSQYLLVPVELPYVVQIFEASKERPFLSLRLELTPTLVGSVMVEAGHASPSGHADVRTIAVSPLDVPLLDAFVRLTRLLNAPAEARVLLPLITREIIYRLLMG
;
A
#
# COMPACT_ATOMS: atom_id res chain seq x y z
N MET A 1 -34.13 -9.46 -5.80
CA MET A 1 -32.69 -9.35 -6.13
C MET A 1 -31.95 -8.42 -5.17
N ASP A 2 -32.63 -7.51 -4.46
CA ASP A 2 -31.98 -6.49 -3.61
C ASP A 2 -31.41 -7.00 -2.26
N VAL A 3 -32.02 -8.02 -1.65
CA VAL A 3 -31.56 -8.52 -0.33
C VAL A 3 -30.21 -9.23 -0.41
N MET A 4 -29.95 -10.01 -1.47
CA MET A 4 -28.66 -10.67 -1.70
C MET A 4 -27.53 -9.67 -1.95
N ASN A 5 -27.80 -8.59 -2.70
CA ASN A 5 -26.82 -7.55 -2.97
C ASN A 5 -26.46 -6.76 -1.70
N HIS A 6 -27.45 -6.52 -0.83
CA HIS A 6 -27.23 -5.87 0.47
C HIS A 6 -26.40 -6.73 1.43
N GLN A 7 -26.68 -8.04 1.51
CA GLN A 7 -25.89 -8.97 2.34
C GLN A 7 -24.44 -9.09 1.86
N GLN A 8 -24.22 -9.08 0.55
CA GLN A 8 -22.87 -9.14 -0.02
C GLN A 8 -22.08 -7.86 0.27
N ALA A 9 -22.68 -6.69 0.07
CA ALA A 9 -22.04 -5.41 0.39
C ALA A 9 -21.73 -5.27 1.89
N GLN A 10 -22.63 -5.73 2.77
CA GLN A 10 -22.38 -5.75 4.22
C GLN A 10 -21.20 -6.65 4.58
N ARG A 11 -21.13 -7.85 3.98
CA ARG A 11 -20.02 -8.77 4.22
C ARG A 11 -18.69 -8.19 3.73
N GLU A 12 -18.68 -7.55 2.58
CA GLU A 12 -17.49 -6.92 2.03
C GLU A 12 -17.00 -5.76 2.92
N ALA A 13 -17.91 -4.92 3.39
CA ALA A 13 -17.59 -3.86 4.34
C ALA A 13 -17.02 -4.42 5.66
N GLN A 14 -17.55 -5.54 6.17
CA GLN A 14 -17.03 -6.21 7.36
C GLN A 14 -15.61 -6.75 7.14
N LEU A 15 -15.35 -7.37 5.99
CA LEU A 15 -14.01 -7.86 5.64
C LEU A 15 -13.01 -6.70 5.49
N MET A 16 -13.42 -5.63 4.82
CA MET A 16 -12.62 -4.41 4.68
C MET A 16 -12.25 -3.84 6.05
N GLN A 17 -13.22 -3.74 6.96
CA GLN A 17 -13.00 -3.23 8.31
C GLN A 17 -12.07 -4.13 9.12
N ALA A 18 -12.31 -5.45 9.11
CA ALA A 18 -11.47 -6.42 9.84
C ALA A 18 -10.02 -6.42 9.33
N ASN A 19 -9.82 -6.40 8.02
CA ASN A 19 -8.48 -6.33 7.43
C ASN A 19 -7.77 -5.01 7.81
N ARG A 20 -8.51 -3.91 7.89
CA ARG A 20 -7.94 -2.61 8.27
C ARG A 20 -7.53 -2.58 9.74
N GLU A 21 -8.37 -3.09 10.63
CA GLU A 21 -8.07 -3.22 12.06
C GLU A 21 -6.81 -4.06 12.28
N GLU A 22 -6.73 -5.23 11.63
CA GLU A 22 -5.54 -6.07 11.71
C GLU A 22 -4.30 -5.35 11.15
N LEU A 23 -4.43 -4.62 10.05
CA LEU A 23 -3.31 -3.86 9.48
C LEU A 23 -2.80 -2.80 10.46
N VAL A 24 -3.71 -2.07 11.11
CA VAL A 24 -3.39 -1.08 12.15
C VAL A 24 -2.65 -1.75 13.31
N GLU A 25 -3.18 -2.84 13.85
CA GLU A 25 -2.58 -3.57 14.97
C GLU A 25 -1.16 -4.04 14.64
N ARG A 26 -0.95 -4.59 13.44
CA ARG A 26 0.35 -5.12 13.02
C ARG A 26 1.40 -4.04 12.82
N ILE A 27 1.04 -2.94 12.16
CA ILE A 27 1.97 -1.81 12.00
C ILE A 27 2.27 -1.19 13.36
N ALA A 28 1.27 -0.97 14.21
CA ALA A 28 1.45 -0.42 15.55
C ALA A 28 2.33 -1.32 16.44
N TRP A 29 2.19 -2.65 16.31
CA TRP A 29 3.03 -3.61 17.04
C TRP A 29 4.49 -3.56 16.56
N ALA A 30 4.70 -3.49 15.24
CA ALA A 30 6.03 -3.44 14.64
C ALA A 30 6.74 -2.08 14.85
N MET A 31 5.96 -1.00 14.95
CA MET A 31 6.45 0.37 15.11
C MET A 31 6.02 0.95 16.46
N ARG A 32 6.85 0.70 17.48
CA ARG A 32 6.62 1.21 18.85
C ARG A 32 6.90 2.70 18.99
N GLU A 33 7.81 3.21 18.17
CA GLU A 33 8.22 4.61 18.14
C GLU A 33 7.97 5.20 16.75
N ASP A 34 7.85 6.52 16.70
CA ASP A 34 7.67 7.24 15.45
C ASP A 34 8.91 7.15 14.55
N GLY A 35 8.69 7.14 13.25
CA GLY A 35 9.73 7.04 12.24
C GLY A 35 9.40 6.05 11.13
N THR A 36 10.46 5.52 10.52
CA THR A 36 10.39 4.60 9.38
C THR A 36 11.22 3.36 9.69
N ALA A 37 10.73 2.18 9.31
CA ALA A 37 11.50 0.95 9.34
C ALA A 37 11.24 0.07 8.11
N GLN A 38 12.22 -0.76 7.76
CA GLN A 38 12.10 -1.77 6.70
C GLN A 38 12.26 -3.17 7.29
N PRO A 39 11.23 -3.72 7.96
CA PRO A 39 11.34 -5.01 8.63
C PRO A 39 11.42 -6.20 7.66
N LEU A 40 10.97 -6.03 6.41
CA LEU A 40 11.07 -7.02 5.34
C LEU A 40 11.60 -6.33 4.07
N LEU A 41 12.28 -7.09 3.21
CA LEU A 41 12.82 -6.56 1.96
C LEU A 41 11.71 -5.89 1.13
N GLY A 42 11.94 -4.65 0.72
CA GLY A 42 10.99 -3.81 -0.02
C GLY A 42 9.74 -3.35 0.74
N LEU A 43 9.50 -3.80 1.98
CA LEU A 43 8.36 -3.36 2.79
C LEU A 43 8.79 -2.33 3.83
N HIS A 44 8.33 -1.09 3.66
CA HIS A 44 8.56 0.00 4.59
C HIS A 44 7.31 0.26 5.42
N LEU A 45 7.50 0.48 6.71
CA LEU A 45 6.46 0.89 7.65
C LEU A 45 6.75 2.31 8.14
N TYR A 46 5.68 3.08 8.37
CA TYR A 46 5.75 4.45 8.85
C TYR A 46 4.82 4.65 10.03
N ARG A 47 5.30 5.38 11.03
CA ARG A 47 4.51 5.82 12.18
C ARG A 47 4.77 7.28 12.49
N HIS A 48 3.71 8.07 12.67
CA HIS A 48 3.78 9.44 13.19
C HIS A 48 2.65 9.69 14.18
N SER A 49 2.97 10.21 15.36
CA SER A 49 2.07 10.47 16.48
C SER A 49 1.75 11.96 16.64
N TRP A 50 2.13 12.78 15.66
CA TRP A 50 1.80 14.20 15.53
C TRP A 50 1.72 14.58 14.04
N PRO A 51 1.00 15.66 13.68
CA PRO A 51 0.98 16.17 12.31
C PRO A 51 2.40 16.50 11.85
N LEU A 52 2.73 16.10 10.63
CA LEU A 52 4.04 16.33 10.03
C LEU A 52 3.92 17.51 9.07
N GLU A 53 4.71 18.57 9.26
CA GLU A 53 4.62 19.79 8.45
C GLU A 53 5.01 19.50 6.99
N LEU A 54 6.30 19.30 6.68
CA LEU A 54 6.76 18.93 5.35
C LEU A 54 8.04 18.09 5.45
N VAL A 55 8.02 16.88 4.90
CA VAL A 55 9.22 16.06 4.71
C VAL A 55 9.40 15.78 3.22
N GLN A 56 10.63 15.88 2.74
CA GLN A 56 10.98 15.65 1.35
C GLN A 56 11.92 14.45 1.19
N GLY A 57 11.84 13.81 0.02
CA GLY A 57 12.74 12.72 -0.33
C GLY A 57 12.56 12.27 -1.77
N VAL A 58 13.18 11.16 -2.11
CA VAL A 58 12.94 10.45 -3.38
C VAL A 58 12.24 9.14 -3.06
N VAL A 59 11.21 8.82 -3.83
CA VAL A 59 10.46 7.57 -3.71
C VAL A 59 10.75 6.70 -4.92
N GLU A 60 11.16 5.46 -4.68
CA GLU A 60 11.28 4.42 -5.70
C GLU A 60 9.89 3.97 -6.18
N PRO A 61 9.79 3.30 -7.35
CA PRO A 61 8.53 2.71 -7.80
C PRO A 61 7.91 1.85 -6.71
N SER A 62 6.70 2.20 -6.29
CA SER A 62 6.09 1.63 -5.09
C SER A 62 4.58 1.74 -5.06
N LEU A 63 3.97 0.90 -4.22
CA LEU A 63 2.58 0.96 -3.83
C LEU A 63 2.49 1.39 -2.37
N CYS A 64 1.76 2.46 -2.08
CA CYS A 64 1.57 3.00 -0.74
C CYS A 64 0.14 2.77 -0.25
N VAL A 65 -0.01 2.29 1.00
CA VAL A 65 -1.30 2.06 1.65
C VAL A 65 -1.31 2.68 3.03
N THR A 66 -2.37 3.42 3.34
CA THR A 66 -2.60 4.00 4.66
C THR A 66 -3.48 3.04 5.49
N ALA A 67 -3.03 2.69 6.68
CA ALA A 67 -3.82 1.90 7.62
C ALA A 67 -4.67 2.79 8.53
N GLN A 68 -4.08 3.88 9.03
CA GLN A 68 -4.71 4.84 9.94
C GLN A 68 -4.23 6.28 9.66
N GLY A 69 -5.17 7.23 9.74
CA GLY A 69 -4.93 8.64 9.46
C GLY A 69 -5.06 8.94 7.96
N SER A 70 -4.66 10.14 7.56
CA SER A 70 -4.63 10.57 6.16
C SER A 70 -3.39 11.41 5.90
N LYS A 71 -2.92 11.42 4.65
CA LYS A 71 -1.79 12.26 4.25
C LYS A 71 -2.00 12.86 2.87
N GLU A 72 -1.24 13.90 2.61
CA GLU A 72 -1.10 14.50 1.30
C GLU A 72 0.34 14.43 0.86
N VAL A 73 0.52 14.09 -0.41
CA VAL A 73 1.81 13.89 -1.03
C VAL A 73 1.84 14.73 -2.31
N LEU A 74 2.81 15.63 -2.39
CA LEU A 74 3.19 16.31 -3.61
C LEU A 74 4.22 15.44 -4.35
N LEU A 75 3.92 15.03 -5.56
CA LEU A 75 4.84 14.31 -6.46
C LEU A 75 4.93 15.10 -7.77
N GLY A 76 6.14 15.54 -8.12
CA GLY A 76 6.31 16.50 -9.22
C GLY A 76 5.51 17.78 -8.94
N GLU A 77 4.59 18.11 -9.85
CA GLU A 77 3.73 19.30 -9.75
C GLU A 77 2.32 18.99 -9.21
N SER A 78 2.03 17.72 -8.89
CA SER A 78 0.69 17.26 -8.53
C SER A 78 0.57 16.87 -7.07
N CYS A 79 -0.55 17.26 -6.47
CA CYS A 79 -0.88 17.01 -5.08
C CYS A 79 -1.90 15.85 -4.97
N TYR A 80 -1.58 14.84 -4.15
CA TYR A 80 -2.36 13.62 -3.97
C TYR A 80 -2.71 13.44 -2.50
N ARG A 81 -3.99 13.57 -2.17
CA ARG A 81 -4.52 13.24 -0.85
C ARG A 81 -5.21 11.88 -0.90
N TYR A 82 -4.89 11.03 0.08
CA TYR A 82 -5.54 9.73 0.21
C TYR A 82 -5.60 9.30 1.67
N ASP A 83 -6.60 8.47 1.94
CA ASP A 83 -6.93 7.96 3.26
C ASP A 83 -6.92 6.41 3.23
N PRO A 84 -7.33 5.72 4.31
CA PRO A 84 -7.27 4.27 4.36
C PRO A 84 -8.09 3.56 3.25
N SER A 85 -9.11 4.21 2.67
CA SER A 85 -9.94 3.65 1.59
C SER A 85 -9.24 3.59 0.23
N GLN A 86 -8.03 4.13 0.10
CA GLN A 86 -7.33 4.28 -1.16
C GLN A 86 -5.86 3.82 -1.05
N TYR A 87 -5.27 3.50 -2.20
CA TYR A 87 -3.83 3.34 -2.35
C TYR A 87 -3.27 4.39 -3.31
N LEU A 88 -1.96 4.65 -3.19
CA LEU A 88 -1.19 5.47 -4.13
C LEU A 88 -0.20 4.57 -4.88
N LEU A 89 -0.32 4.49 -6.19
CA LEU A 89 0.65 3.85 -7.07
C LEU A 89 1.63 4.89 -7.60
N VAL A 90 2.92 4.65 -7.38
CA VAL A 90 4.02 5.46 -7.88
C VAL A 90 4.84 4.58 -8.83
N PRO A 91 4.64 4.65 -10.16
CA PRO A 91 5.24 3.70 -11.11
C PRO A 91 6.69 4.06 -11.50
N VAL A 92 7.16 5.24 -11.14
CA VAL A 92 8.47 5.79 -11.52
C VAL A 92 9.14 6.42 -10.30
N GLU A 93 10.47 6.56 -10.33
CA GLU A 93 11.20 7.25 -9.27
C GLU A 93 11.01 8.76 -9.36
N LEU A 94 10.60 9.41 -8.27
CA LEU A 94 10.25 10.83 -8.25
C LEU A 94 10.63 11.49 -6.92
N PRO A 95 10.95 12.79 -6.89
CA PRO A 95 10.96 13.56 -5.65
C PRO A 95 9.53 13.70 -5.11
N TYR A 96 9.40 13.63 -3.79
CA TYR A 96 8.14 13.86 -3.09
C TYR A 96 8.28 14.89 -1.97
N VAL A 97 7.17 15.54 -1.65
CA VAL A 97 6.97 16.25 -0.38
C VAL A 97 5.72 15.66 0.28
N VAL A 98 5.80 15.28 1.55
CA VAL A 98 4.67 14.72 2.30
C VAL A 98 4.29 15.61 3.47
N GLN A 99 2.98 15.76 3.66
CA GLN A 99 2.35 16.38 4.81
C GLN A 99 1.38 15.38 5.45
N ILE A 100 1.40 15.27 6.78
CA ILE A 100 0.47 14.43 7.54
C ILE A 100 -0.42 15.36 8.35
N PHE A 101 -1.72 15.33 8.10
CA PHE A 101 -2.67 16.24 8.75
C PHE A 101 -3.25 15.69 10.06
N GLU A 102 -3.56 14.39 10.08
CA GLU A 102 -4.34 13.76 11.15
C GLU A 102 -3.52 12.68 11.86
N ALA A 103 -2.84 13.08 12.93
CA ALA A 103 -2.08 12.17 13.79
C ALA A 103 -2.04 12.69 15.24
N SER A 104 -2.23 11.77 16.20
CA SER A 104 -2.01 12.02 17.63
C SER A 104 -1.34 10.81 18.28
N LYS A 105 -0.97 10.91 19.56
CA LYS A 105 -0.42 9.76 20.31
C LYS A 105 -1.43 8.62 20.48
N GLU A 106 -2.70 8.97 20.65
CA GLU A 106 -3.81 8.03 20.81
C GLU A 106 -4.22 7.42 19.46
N ARG A 107 -4.03 8.17 18.37
CA ARG A 107 -4.35 7.74 17.01
C ARG A 107 -3.24 8.16 16.04
N PRO A 108 -2.09 7.45 16.02
CA PRO A 108 -0.98 7.78 15.15
C PRO A 108 -1.34 7.56 13.68
N PHE A 109 -0.74 8.33 12.78
CA PHE A 109 -0.69 7.98 11.37
C PHE A 109 0.14 6.69 11.21
N LEU A 110 -0.42 5.72 10.50
CA LEU A 110 0.20 4.42 10.23
C LEU A 110 0.02 4.10 8.75
N SER A 111 1.13 3.82 8.07
CA SER A 111 1.10 3.43 6.67
C SER A 111 2.22 2.46 6.33
N LEU A 112 2.11 1.84 5.17
CA LEU A 112 3.16 1.03 4.59
C LEU A 112 3.41 1.43 3.14
N ARG A 113 4.60 1.09 2.67
CA ARG A 113 5.01 1.20 1.26
C ARG A 113 5.67 -0.10 0.85
N LEU A 114 5.23 -0.66 -0.27
CA LEU A 114 5.85 -1.82 -0.90
C LEU A 114 6.56 -1.37 -2.17
N GLU A 115 7.86 -1.61 -2.24
CA GLU A 115 8.66 -1.40 -3.45
C GLU A 115 8.20 -2.36 -4.56
N LEU A 116 8.10 -1.82 -5.77
CA LEU A 116 7.74 -2.55 -6.99
C LEU A 116 8.96 -2.61 -7.90
N THR A 117 9.74 -3.69 -7.81
CA THR A 117 10.94 -3.81 -8.64
C THR A 117 10.55 -4.02 -10.11
N PRO A 118 11.17 -3.30 -11.07
CA PRO A 118 10.85 -3.46 -12.50
C PRO A 118 10.99 -4.89 -13.00
N THR A 119 11.94 -5.64 -12.44
CA THR A 119 12.15 -7.06 -12.75
C THR A 119 10.96 -7.92 -12.34
N LEU A 120 10.41 -7.71 -11.14
CA LEU A 120 9.26 -8.46 -10.67
C LEU A 120 7.99 -8.07 -11.44
N VAL A 121 7.77 -6.77 -11.64
CA VAL A 121 6.64 -6.27 -12.44
C VAL A 121 6.67 -6.87 -13.85
N GLY A 122 7.81 -6.79 -14.53
CA GLY A 122 7.98 -7.38 -15.87
C GLY A 122 7.72 -8.89 -15.89
N SER A 123 8.17 -9.63 -14.88
CA SER A 123 7.92 -11.08 -14.81
C SER A 123 6.45 -11.42 -14.65
N VAL A 124 5.69 -10.68 -13.84
CA VAL A 124 4.26 -10.91 -13.64
C VAL A 124 3.48 -10.52 -14.89
N MET A 125 3.85 -9.42 -15.56
CA MET A 125 3.24 -9.01 -16.83
C MET A 125 3.33 -10.12 -17.89
N VAL A 126 4.52 -10.70 -18.06
CA VAL A 126 4.75 -11.79 -19.01
C VAL A 126 3.90 -13.02 -18.68
N GLU A 127 3.86 -13.43 -17.41
CA GLU A 127 3.04 -14.57 -16.97
C GLU A 127 1.53 -14.34 -17.10
N ALA A 128 1.08 -13.11 -16.90
CA ALA A 128 -0.31 -12.70 -17.09
C ALA A 128 -0.71 -12.60 -18.57
N GLY A 129 0.20 -12.87 -19.51
CA GLY A 129 -0.08 -12.78 -20.94
C GLY A 129 -0.15 -11.35 -21.46
N HIS A 130 0.26 -10.35 -20.67
CA HIS A 130 0.50 -9.01 -21.16
C HIS A 130 1.83 -9.02 -21.91
N ALA A 131 1.76 -9.16 -23.25
CA ALA A 131 2.93 -8.93 -24.08
C ALA A 131 3.53 -7.55 -23.74
N SER A 132 4.86 -7.47 -23.66
CA SER A 132 5.60 -6.21 -23.49
C SER A 132 4.91 -5.10 -24.28
N PRO A 133 4.59 -3.94 -23.68
CA PRO A 133 3.71 -2.95 -24.29
C PRO A 133 4.18 -2.60 -25.70
N SER A 134 3.55 -3.20 -26.70
CA SER A 134 3.67 -2.80 -28.10
C SER A 134 2.79 -1.58 -28.27
N GLY A 135 3.27 -0.46 -27.74
CA GLY A 135 2.51 0.79 -27.65
C GLY A 135 2.60 1.33 -26.23
N HIS A 136 2.85 2.63 -26.15
CA HIS A 136 2.91 3.44 -24.93
C HIS A 136 1.55 3.40 -24.19
N ALA A 137 1.21 2.28 -23.58
CA ALA A 137 0.27 2.29 -22.47
C ALA A 137 0.92 3.19 -21.42
N ASP A 138 0.21 4.26 -21.05
CA ASP A 138 0.70 5.36 -20.24
C ASP A 138 0.87 4.91 -18.77
N VAL A 139 1.68 3.87 -18.52
CA VAL A 139 2.06 3.33 -17.21
C VAL A 139 3.07 4.27 -16.53
N ARG A 140 2.87 5.59 -16.69
CA ARG A 140 3.67 6.66 -16.11
C ARG A 140 2.84 7.54 -15.19
N THR A 141 1.53 7.35 -15.14
CA THR A 141 0.66 8.18 -14.32
C THR A 141 0.64 7.67 -12.89
N ILE A 142 1.03 8.55 -11.97
CA ILE A 142 0.81 8.38 -10.54
C ILE A 142 -0.71 8.36 -10.31
N ALA A 143 -1.20 7.35 -9.61
CA ALA A 143 -2.64 7.15 -9.44
C ALA A 143 -3.00 6.97 -7.97
N VAL A 144 -4.07 7.65 -7.53
CA VAL A 144 -4.81 7.31 -6.32
C VAL A 144 -6.03 6.51 -6.75
N SER A 145 -6.21 5.33 -6.17
CA SER A 145 -7.30 4.42 -6.57
C SER A 145 -7.94 3.75 -5.35
N PRO A 146 -9.22 3.35 -5.43
CA PRO A 146 -9.89 2.65 -4.35
C PRO A 146 -9.17 1.36 -3.99
N LEU A 147 -9.04 1.10 -2.69
CA LEU A 147 -8.50 -0.15 -2.18
C LEU A 147 -9.65 -1.16 -2.03
N ASP A 148 -9.55 -2.30 -2.70
CA ASP A 148 -10.52 -3.38 -2.58
C ASP A 148 -10.13 -4.39 -1.48
N VAL A 149 -11.08 -5.26 -1.10
CA VAL A 149 -10.85 -6.24 -0.03
C VAL A 149 -9.70 -7.20 -0.34
N PRO A 150 -9.61 -7.79 -1.56
CA PRO A 150 -8.51 -8.70 -1.89
C PRO A 150 -7.12 -8.06 -1.87
N LEU A 151 -6.96 -6.82 -2.33
CA LEU A 151 -5.67 -6.12 -2.29
C LEU A 151 -5.29 -5.78 -0.85
N LEU A 152 -6.22 -5.29 -0.04
CA LEU A 152 -5.95 -5.03 1.38
C LEU A 152 -5.60 -6.32 2.14
N ASP A 153 -6.30 -7.44 1.88
CA ASP A 153 -5.96 -8.75 2.48
C ASP A 153 -4.51 -9.17 2.14
N ALA A 154 -4.05 -8.95 0.92
CA ALA A 154 -2.67 -9.25 0.53
C ALA A 154 -1.65 -8.44 1.36
N PHE A 155 -1.94 -7.15 1.62
CA PHE A 155 -1.11 -6.34 2.51
C PHE A 155 -1.15 -6.79 3.97
N VAL A 156 -2.33 -7.18 4.47
CA VAL A 156 -2.44 -7.78 5.79
C VAL A 156 -1.56 -9.02 5.86
N ARG A 157 -1.66 -9.93 4.89
CA ARG A 157 -0.80 -11.13 4.78
C ARG A 157 0.70 -10.80 4.75
N LEU A 158 1.13 -9.75 4.05
CA LEU A 158 2.52 -9.29 4.12
C LEU A 158 2.93 -8.91 5.54
N THR A 159 2.09 -8.14 6.24
CA THR A 159 2.39 -7.76 7.64
C THR A 159 2.28 -8.93 8.62
N ARG A 160 1.64 -10.05 8.25
CA ARG A 160 1.70 -11.31 9.02
C ARG A 160 3.11 -11.89 9.09
N LEU A 161 3.90 -11.68 8.03
CA LEU A 161 5.27 -12.20 7.93
C LEU A 161 6.27 -11.51 8.87
N LEU A 162 5.91 -10.36 9.46
CA LEU A 162 6.74 -9.66 10.44
C LEU A 162 7.07 -10.53 11.66
N ASN A 163 6.19 -11.48 11.99
CA ASN A 163 6.35 -12.42 13.10
C ASN A 163 6.89 -13.79 12.66
N ALA A 164 7.13 -13.99 11.36
CA ALA A 164 7.45 -15.28 10.77
C ALA A 164 8.63 -15.17 9.77
N PRO A 165 9.85 -14.83 10.23
CA PRO A 165 10.99 -14.57 9.34
C PRO A 165 11.40 -15.79 8.49
N ALA A 166 11.14 -17.01 8.96
CA ALA A 166 11.39 -18.22 8.19
C ALA A 166 10.45 -18.34 6.98
N GLU A 167 9.17 -18.02 7.18
CA GLU A 167 8.16 -18.01 6.12
C GLU A 167 8.36 -16.84 5.16
N ALA A 168 8.81 -15.69 5.69
CA ALA A 168 9.00 -14.47 4.92
C ALA A 168 9.86 -14.68 3.68
N ARG A 169 10.92 -15.50 3.77
CA ARG A 169 11.80 -15.79 2.63
C ARG A 169 11.08 -16.42 1.43
N VAL A 170 10.01 -17.17 1.69
CA VAL A 170 9.25 -17.88 0.65
C VAL A 170 7.98 -17.11 0.29
N LEU A 171 7.23 -16.62 1.28
CA LEU A 171 5.91 -16.04 1.06
C LEU A 171 5.94 -14.58 0.62
N LEU A 172 6.91 -13.78 1.07
CA LEU A 172 7.04 -12.37 0.67
C LEU A 172 7.04 -12.20 -0.86
N PRO A 173 7.93 -12.86 -1.63
CA PRO A 173 7.94 -12.69 -3.08
C PRO A 173 6.63 -13.17 -3.73
N LEU A 174 5.99 -14.21 -3.22
CA LEU A 174 4.73 -14.72 -3.77
C LEU A 174 3.57 -13.73 -3.56
N ILE A 175 3.46 -13.15 -2.37
CA ILE A 175 2.42 -12.17 -2.06
C ILE A 175 2.69 -10.85 -2.81
N THR A 176 3.94 -10.42 -2.94
CA THR A 176 4.28 -9.25 -3.77
C THR A 176 3.88 -9.46 -5.23
N ARG A 177 4.08 -10.67 -5.78
CA ARG A 177 3.62 -11.00 -7.15
C ARG A 177 2.10 -10.96 -7.27
N GLU A 178 1.39 -11.48 -6.26
CA GLU A 178 -0.07 -11.40 -6.20
C GLU A 178 -0.55 -9.94 -6.23
N ILE A 179 0.06 -9.07 -5.42
CA ILE A 179 -0.24 -7.63 -5.38
C ILE A 179 -0.03 -7.01 -6.76
N ILE A 180 1.12 -7.25 -7.40
CA ILE A 180 1.41 -6.74 -8.75
C ILE A 180 0.37 -7.24 -9.75
N TYR A 181 0.02 -8.52 -9.71
CA TYR A 181 -0.99 -9.09 -10.61
C TYR A 181 -2.35 -8.39 -10.44
N ARG A 182 -2.80 -8.16 -9.20
CA ARG A 182 -4.05 -7.44 -8.92
C ARG A 182 -4.04 -6.04 -9.52
N LEU A 183 -2.94 -5.30 -9.36
CA LEU A 183 -2.79 -3.96 -9.94
C LEU A 183 -2.84 -3.96 -11.47
N LEU A 184 -2.33 -5.01 -12.12
CA LEU A 184 -2.38 -5.14 -13.58
C LEU A 184 -3.80 -5.40 -14.10
N MET A 185 -4.63 -6.09 -13.31
CA MET A 185 -5.99 -6.46 -13.72
C MET A 185 -7.01 -5.34 -13.51
N GLY A 186 -6.74 -4.39 -12.61
CA GLY A 186 -7.66 -3.30 -12.26
C GLY A 186 -8.64 -3.71 -11.19
#